data_AF-H2C0T7-F1
#
_entry.id   AF-H2C0T7-F1
#
_cell.length_a   1.000
_cell.length_b   1.000
_cell.length_c   1.000
_cell.angle_alpha   90.00
_cell.angle_beta   90.00
_cell.angle_gamma   90.00
#
_symmetry.space_group_name_H-M   'P 1'
#
loop_
_entity.id
_entity.type
_entity.pdbx_description
1 polymer ?
#
loop_
_entity_poly.entity_id
_entity_poly.type
_entity_poly.pdbx_seq_one_letter_code
_entity_poly.pdbx_strand_id
1 'polypeptide(L)' 'MNLSKLRVNSFLVTAVNDPRPYGVVVVKDGKVIDVEEKPKVPKSNLIIVPYYHFDETIFSALRRSVMKANFS' A
#
# COMPACT_ATOMS: atom_id res chain seq x y z
N MET A 1 -8.19 -13.39 -11.04
CA MET A 1 -7.30 -13.22 -9.87
C MET A 1 -7.53 -14.37 -8.91
N ASN A 2 -6.49 -15.01 -8.37
CA ASN A 2 -6.65 -16.13 -7.44
C ASN A 2 -6.54 -15.63 -5.99
N LEU A 3 -7.66 -15.57 -5.28
CA LEU A 3 -7.74 -15.10 -3.90
C LEU A 3 -7.02 -15.99 -2.89
N SER A 4 -6.83 -17.28 -3.19
CA SER A 4 -6.10 -18.22 -2.31
C SER A 4 -4.62 -17.89 -2.15
N LYS A 5 -4.06 -17.04 -3.03
CA LYS A 5 -2.66 -16.57 -2.94
C LYS A 5 -2.49 -15.34 -2.05
N LEU A 6 -3.59 -14.71 -1.58
CA LEU A 6 -3.49 -13.56 -0.69
C LEU A 6 -3.00 -14.01 0.68
N ARG A 7 -1.87 -13.47 1.09
CA ARG A 7 -1.34 -13.65 2.44
C ARG A 7 -2.07 -12.69 3.39
N VAL A 8 -2.13 -13.04 4.67
CA VAL A 8 -2.56 -12.10 5.71
C VAL A 8 -1.62 -10.89 5.67
N ASN A 9 -2.18 -9.69 5.88
CA ASN A 9 -1.50 -8.41 5.76
C ASN A 9 -1.05 -8.09 4.32
N SER A 10 -2.01 -8.10 3.40
CA SER A 10 -1.82 -7.76 1.99
C SER A 10 -2.87 -6.77 1.49
N PHE A 11 -2.58 -6.14 0.36
CA PHE A 11 -3.51 -5.29 -0.38
C PHE A 11 -3.31 -5.51 -1.87
N LEU A 12 -4.28 -5.08 -2.67
CA LEU A 12 -4.23 -5.23 -4.11
C LEU A 12 -3.56 -4.03 -4.78
N VAL A 13 -2.90 -4.31 -5.90
CA VAL A 13 -2.29 -3.32 -6.76
C VAL A 13 -2.77 -3.52 -8.19
N THR A 14 -2.83 -2.44 -8.95
CA THR A 14 -3.11 -2.50 -10.39
C THR A 14 -2.18 -1.57 -11.15
N ALA A 15 -1.85 -1.93 -12.38
CA ALA A 15 -1.15 -1.03 -13.29
C ALA A 15 -2.14 0.00 -13.88
N VAL A 16 -1.70 1.25 -14.01
CA VAL A 16 -2.43 2.32 -14.70
C VAL A 16 -1.49 3.10 -15.63
N ASN A 17 -2.06 3.82 -16.59
CA ASN A 17 -1.26 4.62 -17.52
C ASN A 17 -0.66 5.87 -16.85
N ASP A 18 -1.44 6.54 -15.99
CA ASP A 18 -0.99 7.70 -15.23
C ASP A 18 -1.15 7.47 -13.71
N PRO A 19 -0.07 7.13 -12.99
CA PRO A 19 -0.14 6.79 -11.58
C PRO A 19 -0.02 8.03 -10.66
N ARG A 20 0.26 9.23 -11.20
CA ARG A 20 0.53 10.46 -10.43
C ARG A 20 -0.60 10.90 -9.49
N PRO A 21 -1.90 10.65 -9.77
CA PRO A 21 -2.98 11.02 -8.85
C PRO A 21 -3.11 10.12 -7.62
N TYR A 22 -2.35 9.02 -7.54
CA TYR A 22 -2.57 7.92 -6.60
C TYR A 22 -1.36 7.65 -5.69
N GLY A 23 -1.56 6.76 -4.71
CA GLY A 23 -0.48 6.10 -4.00
C GLY A 23 0.19 5.05 -4.90
N VAL A 24 1.45 5.29 -5.25
CA VAL A 24 2.27 4.45 -6.14
C VAL A 24 3.11 3.50 -5.32
N VAL A 25 3.25 2.26 -5.77
CA VAL A 25 4.03 1.24 -5.05
C VAL A 25 5.10 0.61 -5.92
N VAL A 26 6.24 0.30 -5.30
CA VAL A 26 7.29 -0.53 -5.89
C VAL A 26 7.20 -1.92 -5.28
N VAL A 27 7.06 -2.93 -6.13
CA VAL A 27 6.96 -4.34 -5.72
C VAL A 27 8.19 -5.09 -6.18
N LYS A 28 8.81 -5.84 -5.26
CA LYS A 28 9.91 -6.78 -5.55
C LYS A 28 9.61 -8.11 -4.88
N ASP A 29 9.70 -9.20 -5.64
CA ASP A 29 9.47 -10.57 -5.15
C ASP A 29 8.13 -10.75 -4.40
N GLY A 30 7.07 -10.10 -4.91
CA GLY A 30 5.74 -10.14 -4.32
C GLY A 30 5.57 -9.35 -3.02
N LYS A 31 6.55 -8.52 -2.65
CA LYS A 31 6.51 -7.63 -1.49
C LYS A 31 6.59 -6.17 -1.91
N VAL A 32 5.85 -5.32 -1.20
CA VAL A 32 5.94 -3.86 -1.35
C VAL A 32 7.20 -3.41 -0.62
N ILE A 33 8.09 -2.70 -1.33
CA ILE A 33 9.35 -2.20 -0.78
C ILE A 33 9.40 -0.67 -0.68
N ASP A 34 8.49 0.02 -1.38
CA ASP A 34 8.39 1.48 -1.37
C ASP A 34 6.96 1.92 -1.69
N VAL A 35 6.54 3.05 -1.14
CA VAL A 35 5.22 3.67 -1.35
C VAL A 35 5.39 5.19 -1.44
N GLU A 36 4.84 5.79 -2.50
CA GLU A 36 4.88 7.24 -2.74
C GLU A 36 3.47 7.78 -2.93
N GLU A 37 3.07 8.79 -2.17
CA GLU A 37 1.77 9.45 -2.35
C GLU A 37 1.90 10.55 -3.41
N LYS A 38 1.14 10.39 -4.51
CA LYS A 38 1.03 11.36 -5.60
C LYS A 38 2.38 11.89 -6.13
N PRO A 39 3.32 11.01 -6.52
CA PRO A 39 4.65 11.42 -6.95
C PRO A 39 4.58 12.22 -8.25
N LYS A 40 5.41 13.27 -8.36
CA LYS A 40 5.60 14.00 -9.64
C LYS A 40 6.30 13.15 -10.70
N VAL A 41 7.25 12.32 -10.28
CA VAL A 41 8.01 11.38 -11.10
C VAL A 41 7.83 9.98 -10.50
N PRO A 42 6.82 9.21 -10.92
CA PRO A 42 6.48 7.93 -10.31
C PRO A 42 7.55 6.87 -10.59
N LYS A 43 7.96 6.14 -9.55
CA LYS A 43 8.92 5.02 -9.65
C LYS A 43 8.35 3.76 -10.32
N SER A 44 7.04 3.68 -10.46
CA SER A 44 6.28 2.52 -10.93
C SER A 44 4.93 2.97 -11.48
N ASN A 45 4.28 2.12 -12.29
CA ASN A 45 2.91 2.33 -12.75
C ASN A 45 1.86 1.56 -11.91
N LEU A 46 2.29 0.89 -10.84
CA LEU A 46 1.43 0.17 -9.92
C LEU A 46 0.87 1.12 -8.85
N ILE A 47 -0.45 1.10 -8.67
CA ILE A 47 -1.16 1.89 -7.67
C ILE A 47 -1.87 1.00 -6.65
N ILE A 48 -2.08 1.53 -5.45
CA ILE A 48 -2.88 0.90 -4.40
C ILE A 48 -4.35 0.89 -4.80
N VAL A 49 -5.00 -0.26 -4.69
CA VAL A 49 -6.45 -0.43 -4.83
C VAL A 49 -7.08 -0.44 -3.44
N PRO A 50 -8.31 0.08 -3.24
CA PRO A 50 -8.99 0.07 -1.94
C PRO A 50 -9.55 -1.32 -1.57
N TYR A 51 -8.68 -2.34 -1.59
CA TYR A 51 -8.94 -3.68 -1.10
C TYR A 51 -7.79 -4.10 -0.21
N TYR A 52 -8.12 -4.37 1.05
CA TYR A 52 -7.16 -4.64 2.11
C TYR A 52 -7.54 -5.92 2.85
N HIS A 53 -6.53 -6.75 3.15
CA HIS A 53 -6.68 -7.96 3.93
C HIS A 53 -5.66 -7.93 5.07
N PHE A 54 -6.11 -7.51 6.25
CA PHE A 54 -5.29 -7.42 7.46
C PHE A 54 -5.83 -8.34 8.56
N ASP A 55 -4.94 -8.81 9.42
CA ASP A 55 -5.33 -9.40 10.70
C ASP A 55 -5.53 -8.32 11.79
N GLU A 56 -5.85 -8.76 13.01
CA GLU A 56 -6.08 -7.89 14.16
C GLU A 56 -4.88 -7.02 14.57
N THR A 57 -3.65 -7.36 14.14
CA THR A 57 -2.45 -6.58 14.46
C THR A 57 -2.52 -5.17 13.86
N ILE A 58 -3.38 -4.96 12.85
CA ILE A 58 -3.64 -3.64 12.27
C ILE A 58 -4.11 -2.63 13.32
N PHE A 59 -4.89 -3.03 14.32
CA PHE A 59 -5.38 -2.11 15.34
C PHE A 59 -4.26 -1.58 16.22
N SER A 60 -3.28 -2.43 16.56
CA SER A 60 -2.09 -2.00 17.29
C SER A 60 -1.22 -1.05 16.44
N ALA A 61 -1.08 -1.33 15.14
CA ALA A 61 -0.35 -0.47 14.22
C ALA A 61 -1.01 0.90 14.05
N LEU A 62 -2.33 0.94 13.90
CA LEU A 62 -3.12 2.18 13.80
C LEU A 62 -2.97 3.04 15.06
N ARG A 63 -3.11 2.44 16.26
CA ARG A 63 -2.93 3.16 17.53
C ARG A 63 -1.55 3.82 17.64
N ARG A 64 -0.48 3.11 17.27
CA ARG A 64 0.88 3.66 17.27
C ARG A 64 1.06 4.80 16.27
N SER A 65 0.41 4.71 15.11
CA SER A 65 0.56 5.70 14.04
C SER A 65 -0.15 7.02 14.38
N VAL A 66 -1.35 6.94 14.98
CA VAL A 66 -2.09 8.12 15.45
C VAL A 66 -1.32 8.84 16.56
N MET A 67 -0.69 8.11 17.48
CA MET A 67 0.11 8.74 18.55
C MET A 67 1.29 9.55 18.00
N LYS A 68 1.93 9.12 16.90
CA LYS A 68 3.06 9.84 16.30
C LYS A 68 2.64 11.15 15.61
N ALA A 69 1.42 11.24 15.08
CA ALA A 69 0.94 12.43 14.39
C ALA A 69 0.58 13.59 15.33
N ASN A 70 0.30 13.31 16.61
CA ASN A 70 -0.10 14.32 17.61
C ASN A 70 1.09 14.93 18.38
N PHE A 71 2.32 14.57 18.03
CA PHE A 71 3.56 15.18 18.52
C PHE A 71 4.38 15.64 17.32
N SER A 72 3.95 16.75 16.69
CA SER A 72 4.74 17.55 15.74
C SER A 72 4.27 18.98 15.81
#